data_AF-A0A7C8U6D5-F1
#
_entry.id   AF-A0A7C8U6D5-F1
#
_cell.length_a   1.000
_cell.length_b   1.000
_cell.length_c   1.000
_cell.angle_alpha   90.00
_cell.angle_beta   90.00
_cell.angle_gamma   90.00
#
_symmetry.space_group_name_H-M   'P 1'
#
loop_
_entity.id
_entity.type
_entity.pdbx_description
1 polymer ?
#
loop_
_entity_poly.entity_id
_entity_poly.type
_entity_poly.pdbx_seq_one_letter_code
_entity_poly.pdbx_strand_id
1 'polypeptide(L)' 'MREFMTMYSNLVQRCFDDCVTDFTSKTMNNKEEGCISKCVEKWLKGSERMGQRFAEQNAAMMQSGGSLGGAGR' A
#
# COMPACT_ATOMS: atom_id res chain seq x y z
N MET A 1 15.89 -5.47 -0.68
CA MET A 1 16.15 -4.09 -1.16
C MET A 1 15.28 -3.69 -2.35
N ARG A 2 15.23 -4.47 -3.45
CA ARG A 2 14.43 -4.12 -4.65
C ARG A 2 12.94 -3.92 -4.34
N GLU A 3 12.33 -4.86 -3.63
CA GLU A 3 10.91 -4.78 -3.27
C GLU A 3 10.58 -3.58 -2.36
N PHE A 4 11.49 -3.25 -1.44
CA PHE A 4 11.37 -2.06 -0.61
C PHE A 4 11.37 -0.77 -1.46
N MET A 5 12.27 -0.68 -2.45
CA MET A 5 12.31 0.48 -3.35
C MET A 5 11.05 0.57 -4.23
N THR A 6 10.51 -0.55 -4.68
CA THR A 6 9.22 -0.59 -5.39
C THR A 6 8.08 -0.12 -4.50
N MET A 7 8.02 -0.58 -3.25
CA MET A 7 7.03 -0.12 -2.28
C MET A 7 7.14 1.39 -2.02
N TYR A 8 8.36 1.85 -1.77
CA TYR A 8 8.63 3.26 -1.47
C TYR A 8 8.24 4.17 -2.65
N SER A 9 8.63 3.81 -3.88
CA SER A 9 8.26 4.59 -5.08
C SER A 9 6.75 4.63 -5.31
N ASN A 10 6.05 3.51 -5.12
CA ASN A 10 4.58 3.48 -5.21
C ASN A 10 3.91 4.35 -4.14
N LEU A 11 4.44 4.33 -2.90
CA LEU A 11 3.94 5.17 -1.81
C LEU A 11 4.14 6.65 -2.12
N VAL A 12 5.33 7.03 -2.58
CA VAL A 12 5.65 8.42 -2.94
C VAL A 12 4.72 8.92 -4.04
N GLN A 13 4.55 8.15 -5.12
CA GLN A 13 3.63 8.51 -6.22
C GLN A 13 2.20 8.67 -5.72
N ARG A 14 1.69 7.71 -4.94
CA ARG A 14 0.33 7.77 -4.42
C ARG A 14 0.08 8.98 -3.53
N CYS A 15 0.98 9.26 -2.58
CA CYS A 15 0.79 10.40 -1.70
C CYS A 15 0.98 11.73 -2.44
N PHE A 16 1.80 11.76 -3.49
CA PHE A 16 1.89 12.93 -4.36
C PHE A 16 0.56 13.17 -5.08
N ASP A 17 0.00 12.15 -5.75
CA ASP A 17 -1.25 12.25 -6.50
C ASP A 17 -2.45 12.61 -5.61
N ASP A 18 -2.50 12.09 -4.38
CA ASP A 18 -3.61 12.30 -3.44
C ASP A 18 -3.52 13.66 -2.71
N CYS A 19 -2.31 14.20 -2.47
CA CYS A 19 -2.11 15.34 -1.56
C CYS A 19 -1.57 16.61 -2.22
N VAL A 20 -0.80 16.52 -3.31
CA VAL A 20 -0.21 17.70 -3.96
C VAL A 20 -1.15 18.17 -5.04
N THR A 21 -1.86 19.25 -4.76
CA THR A 21 -2.95 19.76 -5.61
C THR A 21 -2.79 21.22 -5.99
N ASP A 22 -1.87 21.93 -5.33
CA ASP A 22 -1.57 23.32 -5.60
C ASP A 22 -0.20 23.45 -6.28
N PHE A 23 -0.20 23.93 -7.52
CA PHE A 23 1.00 24.10 -8.34
C PHE A 23 1.39 25.58 -8.51
N THR A 24 0.95 26.45 -7.61
CA THR A 24 1.28 27.89 -7.64
C THR A 24 2.65 28.23 -7.03
N SER A 25 3.27 27.28 -6.31
CA SER A 25 4.58 27.43 -5.66
C SER A 25 5.51 26.26 -5.95
N LYS A 26 6.82 26.48 -5.76
CA LYS A 26 7.86 25.42 -5.80
C LYS A 26 7.97 24.65 -4.48
N THR A 27 7.31 25.12 -3.43
CA THR A 27 7.29 24.51 -2.10
C THR A 27 5.88 24.07 -1.78
N MET A 28 5.75 22.91 -1.16
CA MET A 28 4.48 22.48 -0.59
C MET A 28 4.00 23.45 0.48
N ASN A 29 2.69 23.61 0.59
CA ASN A 29 2.10 24.36 1.68
C ASN A 29 1.84 23.46 2.90
N ASN A 30 1.58 24.07 4.06
CA ASN A 30 1.36 23.35 5.32
C ASN A 30 0.20 22.32 5.26
N LYS A 31 -0.81 22.54 4.40
CA LYS A 31 -1.93 21.60 4.25
C LYS A 31 -1.47 20.34 3.51
N GLU A 32 -0.69 20.51 2.45
CA GLU A 32 -0.11 19.40 1.68
C GLU A 32 0.89 18.61 2.53
N GLU A 33 1.73 19.28 3.32
CA GLU A 33 2.66 18.63 4.25
C GLU A 33 1.93 17.76 5.28
N GLY A 34 0.87 18.32 5.87
CA GLY A 34 0.00 17.59 6.79
C GLY A 34 -0.74 16.42 6.12
N CYS A 35 -1.12 16.57 4.85
CA CYS A 35 -1.76 15.49 4.08
C CYS A 35 -0.77 14.36 3.81
N ILE A 36 0.44 14.65 3.33
CA ILE A 36 1.45 13.63 3.03
C ILE A 36 1.80 12.82 4.28
N SER A 37 2.00 13.48 5.42
CA SER A 37 2.29 12.80 6.69
C SER A 37 1.20 11.78 7.06
N LYS A 38 -0.06 12.18 6.94
CA LYS A 38 -1.21 11.30 7.18
C LYS A 38 -1.35 10.21 6.12
N CYS A 39 -1.08 10.51 4.86
CA CYS A 39 -1.11 9.56 3.76
C CYS A 39 -0.13 8.40 4.00
N VAL A 40 1.11 8.73 4.34
CA VAL A 40 2.16 7.74 4.64
C VAL A 40 1.77 6.86 5.82
N GLU A 41 1.34 7.45 6.94
CA GLU A 41 0.89 6.69 8.10
C GLU A 41 -0.29 5.76 7.77
N LYS A 42 -1.29 6.28 7.04
CA LYS A 42 -2.47 5.53 6.66
C LYS A 42 -2.12 4.36 5.75
N TRP A 43 -1.21 4.58 4.80
CA TRP A 43 -0.77 3.54 3.88
C TRP A 43 0.00 2.43 4.61
N LEU A 44 0.95 2.78 5.47
CA LEU A 44 1.73 1.78 6.23
C LEU A 44 0.84 0.94 7.15
N LYS A 45 0.01 1.59 7.98
CA LYS A 45 -0.94 0.90 8.87
C LYS A 45 -1.96 0.08 8.07
N GLY A 46 -2.39 0.60 6.92
CA GLY A 46 -3.31 -0.09 6.00
C GLY A 46 -2.69 -1.35 5.40
N SER A 47 -1.46 -1.26 4.90
CA SER A 47 -0.70 -2.37 4.32
C SER A 47 -0.45 -3.47 5.36
N GLU A 48 -0.08 -3.11 6.60
CA GLU A 48 0.08 -4.06 7.69
C GLU A 48 -1.23 -4.80 8.00
N ARG A 49 -2.33 -4.04 8.19
CA ARG A 49 -3.65 -4.62 8.48
C ARG A 49 -4.13 -5.53 7.35
N MET A 50 -3.92 -5.11 6.10
CA MET A 50 -4.29 -5.92 4.92
C MET A 50 -3.46 -7.21 4.86
N GLY A 51 -2.16 -7.13 5.14
CA GLY A 51 -1.28 -8.29 5.23
C GLY A 51 -1.73 -9.30 6.27
N GLN A 52 -2.12 -8.85 7.46
CA GLN A 52 -2.66 -9.73 8.51
C GLN A 52 -3.94 -10.44 8.06
N ARG A 53 -4.91 -9.70 7.49
CA ARG A 53 -6.16 -10.31 7.01
C ARG A 53 -5.92 -11.28 5.84
N PHE A 54 -4.99 -10.95 4.95
CA PHE A 54 -4.62 -11.82 3.84
C PHE A 54 -4.04 -13.15 4.34
N ALA A 55 -3.15 -13.11 5.32
CA ALA A 55 -2.58 -14.31 5.93
C ALA A 55 -3.66 -15.22 6.56
N GLU A 56 -4.62 -14.62 7.29
CA GLU A 56 -5.76 -15.34 7.86
C GLU A 56 -6.62 -16.03 6.79
N GLN A 57 -6.96 -15.33 5.71
CA GLN A 57 -7.78 -15.87 4.62
C GLN A 57 -7.04 -16.96 3.84
N ASN A 58 -5.74 -16.78 3.59
CA ASN A 58 -4.93 -17.78 2.92
C ASN A 58 -4.83 -19.08 3.74
N ALA A 59 -4.68 -18.97 5.07
CA ALA A 59 -4.69 -20.13 5.96
C ALA A 59 -6.06 -20.83 5.99
N ALA A 60 -7.16 -20.08 6.00
CA ALA A 60 -8.52 -20.64 5.93
C ALA A 60 -8.78 -21.37 4.60
N MET A 61 -8.30 -20.83 3.48
CA MET A 61 -8.42 -21.43 2.15
C MET A 61 -7.61 -22.73 2.00
N MET A 62 -6.46 -22.82 2.67
CA MET A 62 -5.66 -24.05 2.74
C MET A 62 -6.33 -25.13 3.61
N GLN A 63 -7.10 -24.74 4.64
CA GLN A 63 -7.83 -25.68 5.51
C GLN A 63 -9.17 -26.14 4.92
N SER A 64 -9.81 -25.33 4.08
CA SER A 64 -11.11 -25.66 3.47
C SER A 64 -11.03 -26.55 2.23
N GLY A 65 -9.86 -27.11 1.92
CA GLY A 65 -9.71 -28.05 0.80
C GLY A 65 -9.91 -27.38 -0.56
N GLY A 66 -9.48 -26.13 -0.72
CA GLY A 66 -9.42 -25.42 -1.99
C GLY A 66 -8.49 -26.14 -2.97
N SER A 67 -9.04 -27.11 -3.69
CA SER A 67 -8.46 -27.72 -4.89
C SER A 67 -8.09 -26.61 -5.89
N LEU A 68 -6.83 -26.21 -5.90
CA LEU A 68 -6.17 -25.91 -7.16
C LEU A 68 -5.74 -27.26 -7.74
N GLY A 69 -6.74 -27.97 -8.26
CA GLY A 69 -6.54 -29.13 -9.09
C GLY A 69 -5.73 -28.74 -10.33
N GLY A 70 -4.64 -29.48 -10.54
CA GLY A 70 -4.11 -29.74 -11.88
C GLY A 70 -3.10 -28.74 -12.43
N ALA A 71 -1.85 -28.82 -11.98
CA ALA A 71 -0.70 -28.56 -12.85
C ALA A 71 0.03 -29.90 -13.12
N GLY A 72 -0.70 -30.79 -13.79
CA GLY A 72 -0.16 -31.99 -14.41
C GLY A 72 -0.35 -31.87 -15.93
N ARG A 73 0.43 -30.99 -16.57
CA ARG A 73 0.91 -31.01 -17.97
C ARG A 73 1.60 -29.71 -18.31
#